data_AF-A0A369RV33-F1
#
_entry.id   AF-A0A369RV33-F1
#
_cell.length_a   1.000
_cell.length_b   1.000
_cell.length_c   1.000
_cell.angle_alpha   90.00
_cell.angle_beta   90.00
_cell.angle_gamma   90.00
#
_symmetry.space_group_name_H-M   'P 1'
#
loop_
_entity.id
_entity.type
_entity.pdbx_description
1 polymer ?
#
loop_
_entity_poly.entity_id
_entity_poly.type
_entity_poly.pdbx_seq_one_letter_code
_entity_poly.pdbx_strand_id
1 'polypeptide(L)'
;MQIINIIYAFRTLSTNNIQHLPADTFQFLSALIKLNLNENKIKNLNGYGFIGLQALKNLYLSSNEIKHIDNEAFIGLIELANLYVKK
;
A
#
# COMPACT_ATOMS: atom_id res chain seq x y z
N MET A 1 0.09 19.45 -5.91
CA MET A 1 1.22 19.45 -4.95
C MET A 1 1.16 18.25 -4.00
N GLN A 2 1.10 16.99 -4.50
CA GLN A 2 1.10 15.79 -3.62
C GLN A 2 1.90 14.59 -4.13
N ILE A 3 2.45 14.59 -5.34
CA ILE A 3 3.18 13.43 -5.87
C ILE A 3 4.68 13.47 -5.48
N ILE A 4 5.28 14.66 -5.33
CA ILE A 4 6.72 14.82 -5.03
C ILE A 4 7.08 14.42 -3.58
N ASN A 5 6.14 14.53 -2.63
CA ASN A 5 6.38 14.14 -1.24
C ASN A 5 6.36 12.63 -1.00
N ILE A 6 5.89 11.84 -1.97
CA ILE A 6 5.78 10.39 -1.79
C ILE A 6 7.18 9.75 -1.86
N ILE A 7 8.07 10.27 -2.72
CA ILE A 7 9.45 9.77 -2.95
C ILE A 7 10.31 9.79 -1.68
N TYR A 8 10.08 10.73 -0.76
CA TYR A 8 10.87 10.85 0.48
C TYR A 8 10.22 10.18 1.71
N ALA A 9 8.95 9.78 1.65
CA ALA A 9 8.15 9.35 2.82
C ALA A 9 7.92 7.83 2.95
N PHE A 10 8.44 7.00 2.03
CA PHE A 10 7.99 5.63 1.81
C PHE A 10 8.13 4.61 2.96
N ARG A 11 8.69 4.96 4.11
CA ARG A 11 8.60 4.08 5.28
C ARG A 11 7.22 4.14 5.97
N THR A 12 6.52 5.27 5.90
CA THR A 12 5.24 5.46 6.61
C THR A 12 4.36 6.50 5.91
N LEU A 13 3.22 6.06 5.40
CA LEU A 13 2.12 6.89 4.91
C LEU A 13 0.91 6.83 5.85
N SER A 14 1.10 6.41 7.11
CA SER A 14 0.01 6.32 8.07
C SER A 14 -0.60 7.69 8.37
N THR A 15 -1.87 7.74 8.80
CA THR A 15 -2.58 8.97 9.20
C THR A 15 -2.73 10.03 8.12
N ASN A 16 -2.58 9.65 6.85
CA ASN A 16 -2.91 10.52 5.73
C ASN A 16 -4.38 10.27 5.36
N ASN A 17 -5.08 11.25 4.80
CA ASN A 17 -6.48 11.04 4.38
C ASN A 17 -6.54 10.26 3.04
N ILE A 18 -5.67 9.27 2.82
CA ILE A 18 -5.58 8.52 1.56
C ILE A 18 -6.83 7.66 1.42
N GLN A 19 -7.59 7.89 0.35
CA GLN A 19 -8.81 7.13 0.03
C GLN A 19 -8.58 6.17 -1.14
N HIS A 20 -7.70 6.56 -2.06
CA HIS A 20 -7.38 5.83 -3.27
C HIS A 20 -5.87 5.78 -3.44
N LEU A 21 -5.37 4.62 -3.82
CA LEU A 21 -4.01 4.42 -4.29
C LEU A 21 -4.10 4.27 -5.82
N PRO A 22 -3.66 5.26 -6.61
CA PRO A 22 -3.57 5.11 -8.05
C PRO A 22 -2.78 3.86 -8.43
N ALA A 23 -3.15 3.22 -9.53
CA ALA A 23 -2.29 2.24 -10.15
C ALA A 23 -0.89 2.86 -10.35
N ASP A 24 0.16 2.06 -10.16
CA ASP A 24 1.56 2.44 -10.35
C ASP A 24 2.15 3.40 -9.31
N THR A 25 1.42 3.76 -8.24
CA THR A 25 1.94 4.60 -7.14
C THR A 25 3.27 4.11 -6.58
N PHE A 26 3.48 2.79 -6.61
CA PHE A 26 4.65 2.13 -6.04
C PHE A 26 5.55 1.46 -7.09
N GLN A 27 5.35 1.72 -8.39
CA GLN A 27 5.97 0.90 -9.44
C GLN A 27 7.52 0.90 -9.42
N PHE A 28 8.12 1.94 -8.84
CA PHE A 28 9.57 2.13 -8.78
C PHE A 28 10.20 1.80 -7.42
N LEU A 29 9.44 1.20 -6.50
CA LEU A 29 9.87 0.95 -5.12
C LEU A 29 10.24 -0.52 -4.88
N SER A 30 10.96 -1.10 -5.83
CA SER A 30 11.35 -2.51 -5.81
C SER A 30 12.15 -2.93 -4.59
N ALA A 31 12.86 -2.01 -3.94
CA ALA A 31 13.65 -2.25 -2.74
C ALA A 31 12.89 -2.01 -1.41
N LEU A 32 11.62 -1.59 -1.45
CA LEU A 32 10.88 -1.26 -0.24
C LEU A 32 10.51 -2.54 0.53
N ILE A 33 10.98 -2.66 1.77
CA ILE A 33 10.76 -3.85 2.61
C ILE A 33 9.48 -3.75 3.45
N LYS A 34 9.11 -2.53 3.86
CA LYS A 34 7.95 -2.28 4.74
C LYS A 34 7.18 -1.07 4.25
N LEU A 35 5.85 -1.19 4.19
CA LEU A 35 4.93 -0.13 3.82
C LEU A 35 3.83 -0.03 4.87
N ASN A 36 3.77 1.12 5.55
CA ASN A 36 2.75 1.40 6.53
C ASN A 36 1.71 2.38 5.95
N LEU A 37 0.48 1.88 5.75
CA LEU A 37 -0.70 2.60 5.31
C LEU A 37 -1.81 2.60 6.38
N ASN A 38 -1.45 2.38 7.65
CA ASN A 38 -2.42 2.39 8.74
C ASN A 38 -3.14 3.73 8.88
N GLU A 39 -4.35 3.72 9.43
CA GLU A 39 -5.08 4.95 9.79
C GLU A 39 -5.29 5.90 8.59
N ASN A 40 -5.45 5.33 7.40
CA ASN A 40 -5.92 6.05 6.23
C ASN A 40 -7.44 5.79 6.04
N LYS A 41 -8.01 6.21 4.91
CA LYS A 41 -9.43 6.03 4.58
C LYS A 41 -9.60 5.14 3.35
N ILE A 42 -8.70 4.16 3.18
CA ILE A 42 -8.70 3.27 2.02
C ILE A 42 -9.95 2.39 2.09
N LYS A 43 -10.76 2.41 1.03
CA LYS A 43 -12.02 1.66 0.95
C LYS A 43 -11.94 0.42 0.08
N ASN A 44 -11.12 0.48 -0.96
CA ASN A 44 -10.96 -0.61 -1.93
C ASN A 44 -9.46 -0.86 -2.15
N LEU A 45 -9.08 -2.14 -2.18
CA LEU A 45 -7.77 -2.56 -2.70
C LEU A 45 -7.97 -3.06 -4.12
N ASN A 46 -7.68 -2.19 -5.08
CA ASN A 46 -7.87 -2.50 -6.49
C ASN A 46 -6.77 -3.46 -6.98
N GLY A 47 -7.07 -4.23 -8.03
CA GLY A 47 -6.13 -5.12 -8.71
C GLY A 47 -4.84 -4.41 -9.09
N TYR A 48 -3.70 -5.07 -8.86
CA TYR A 48 -2.37 -4.55 -9.15
C TYR A 48 -1.99 -3.24 -8.40
N GLY A 49 -2.74 -2.83 -7.38
CA GLY A 49 -2.51 -1.58 -6.64
C GLY A 49 -1.15 -1.51 -5.92
N PHE A 50 -0.49 -2.64 -5.71
CA PHE A 50 0.83 -2.74 -5.09
C PHE A 50 1.94 -3.19 -6.06
N ILE A 51 1.72 -3.07 -7.37
CA ILE A 51 2.71 -3.46 -8.37
C ILE A 51 4.02 -2.67 -8.19
N GLY A 52 5.15 -3.35 -8.39
CA GLY A 52 6.50 -2.81 -8.19
C GLY A 52 7.09 -2.99 -6.79
N LEU A 53 6.29 -3.39 -5.79
CA LEU A 53 6.75 -3.65 -4.42
C LEU A 53 7.30 -5.08 -4.23
N GLN A 54 8.20 -5.51 -5.11
CA GLN A 54 8.65 -6.89 -5.20
C GLN A 54 9.36 -7.40 -3.92
N ALA A 55 10.15 -6.54 -3.25
CA ALA A 55 10.85 -6.89 -2.02
C ALA A 55 10.03 -6.65 -0.72
N LEU A 56 8.76 -6.27 -0.83
CA LEU A 56 7.94 -5.90 0.33
C LEU A 56 7.61 -7.12 1.17
N LYS A 57 7.97 -7.07 2.46
CA LYS A 57 7.75 -8.15 3.44
C LYS A 57 6.63 -7.86 4.43
N ASN A 58 6.40 -6.59 4.72
CA ASN A 58 5.40 -6.15 5.69
C ASN A 58 4.51 -5.05 5.11
N LEU A 59 3.21 -5.32 5.02
CA LEU A 59 2.18 -4.37 4.61
C LEU A 59 1.19 -4.14 5.76
N TYR A 60 1.10 -2.89 6.22
CA TYR A 60 0.20 -2.49 7.29
C TYR A 60 -0.96 -1.65 6.72
N LEU A 61 -2.19 -2.11 6.91
CA LEU A 61 -3.44 -1.52 6.42
C LEU A 61 -4.51 -1.42 7.54
N SER A 62 -4.12 -1.56 8.81
CA SER A 62 -5.00 -1.42 9.96
C SER A 62 -5.65 -0.03 10.02
N SER A 63 -6.81 0.07 10.64
CA SER A 63 -7.57 1.33 10.77
C SER A 63 -7.89 2.03 9.45
N ASN A 64 -8.14 1.24 8.39
CA ASN A 64 -8.74 1.71 7.14
C ASN A 64 -10.23 1.29 7.05
N GLU A 65 -10.92 1.75 6.01
CA GLU A 65 -12.35 1.48 5.76
C GLU A 65 -12.54 0.42 4.65
N ILE A 66 -11.66 -0.59 4.57
CA ILE A 66 -11.62 -1.53 3.46
C ILE A 66 -12.90 -2.38 3.43
N LYS A 67 -13.66 -2.26 2.34
CA LYS A 67 -14.90 -2.99 2.06
C LYS A 67 -14.75 -3.97 0.91
N HIS A 68 -13.82 -3.71 0.00
CA HIS A 68 -13.58 -4.54 -1.17
C HIS A 68 -12.08 -4.77 -1.39
N ILE A 69 -11.73 -5.99 -1.77
CA ILE A 69 -10.37 -6.39 -2.14
C ILE A 69 -10.50 -7.20 -3.41
N ASP A 70 -9.90 -6.73 -4.50
CA ASP A 70 -9.85 -7.45 -5.77
C ASP A 70 -8.96 -8.69 -5.61
N ASN A 71 -9.25 -9.76 -6.37
CA ASN A 71 -8.44 -10.99 -6.34
C ASN A 71 -6.98 -10.73 -6.74
N GLU A 72 -6.76 -9.73 -7.58
CA GLU A 72 -5.47 -9.32 -8.12
C GLU A 72 -4.76 -8.26 -7.26
N ALA A 73 -5.36 -7.83 -6.14
CA ALA A 73 -4.87 -6.69 -5.36
C ALA A 73 -3.40 -6.85 -4.90
N PHE A 74 -3.00 -8.08 -4.57
CA PHE A 74 -1.67 -8.40 -4.05
C PHE A 74 -0.72 -9.01 -5.10
N ILE A 75 -1.09 -9.04 -6.38
CA ILE A 75 -0.19 -9.50 -7.44
C ILE A 75 1.06 -8.62 -7.48
N GLY A 76 2.23 -9.26 -7.56
CA GLY A 76 3.54 -8.60 -7.61
C GLY A 76 4.22 -8.42 -6.24
N LEU A 77 3.52 -8.71 -5.14
CA LEU A 77 4.08 -8.74 -3.79
C LEU A 77 4.77 -10.09 -3.50
N ILE A 78 5.84 -10.38 -4.24
CA ILE A 78 6.51 -11.68 -4.28
C ILE A 78 7.06 -12.10 -2.90
N GLU A 79 7.62 -11.16 -2.15
CA GLU A 79 8.27 -11.41 -0.86
C GLU A 79 7.36 -11.16 0.36
N LEU A 80 6.05 -10.97 0.15
CA LEU A 80 5.15 -10.59 1.24
C LEU A 80 4.99 -11.72 2.25
N ALA A 81 5.46 -11.45 3.46
CA ALA A 81 5.40 -12.39 4.57
C ALA A 81 4.30 -12.05 5.58
N ASN A 82 3.98 -10.75 5.74
CA ASN A 82 3.04 -10.30 6.77
C ASN A 82 2.10 -9.22 6.23
N LEU A 83 0.80 -9.45 6.40
CA LEU A 83 -0.27 -8.54 6.04
C LEU A 83 -1.12 -8.23 7.29
N TYR A 84 -1.27 -6.95 7.63
CA TYR A 84 -2.04 -6.51 8.79
C TYR A 84 -3.26 -5.70 8.32
N VAL A 85 -4.47 -6.26 8.42
CA VAL A 85 -5.70 -5.73 7.78
C VAL A 85 -6.92 -5.60 8.73
N LYS A 86 -6.74 -5.70 10.05
CA LYS A 86 -7.85 -5.54 11.02
C LYS A 86 -7.57 -4.47 12.06
N LYS A 87 -8.71 -3.85 12.46
CA LYS A 87 -8.98 -2.68 13.33
C LYS A 87 -7.84 -1.69 13.51
#